data_AF-A0A0C1MNY7-F1
#
_entry.id   AF-A0A0C1MNY7-F1
#
_cell.length_a   1.000
_cell.length_b   1.000
_cell.length_c   1.000
_cell.angle_alpha   90.00
_cell.angle_beta   90.00
_cell.angle_gamma   90.00
#
_symmetry.space_group_name_H-M   'P 1'
#
loop_
_entity.id
_entity.type
_entity.pdbx_description
1 polymer ?
#
loop_
_entity_poly.entity_id
_entity_poly.type
_entity_poly.pdbx_seq_one_letter_code
_entity_poly.pdbx_strand_id
1 'polypeptide(L)'
;MSIISVINQNRAFQSQHNAMNKSIEKHAEFASLLNKTINSKPEVTDPDLVMPVSLNRNYDEISDQAREYYQLALEIAKERVDPELEDERLREIQLYKETTIEIMDMPIEVEIEQHEINEALLFGSLGIDFLKYKEMGVRIDMLNLMEQDINSSQTLLSSDKEKLKSVLNDRRQVLERQREEMLAGTYLEQNTDHKDAIQKRFDAIDFKP
;
A
#
# COMPACT_ATOMS: atom_id res chain seq x y z
N MET A 1 34.42 -45.80 40.71
CA MET A 1 33.90 -45.20 39.47
C MET A 1 32.40 -44.97 39.62
N SER A 2 31.98 -43.72 39.38
CA SER A 2 30.61 -43.24 39.14
C SER A 2 29.53 -43.34 40.23
N ILE A 3 29.47 -42.31 41.09
CA ILE A 3 28.21 -41.92 41.78
C ILE A 3 27.84 -40.45 41.48
N ILE A 4 28.64 -39.72 40.69
CA ILE A 4 28.43 -38.27 40.48
C ILE A 4 27.53 -37.94 39.27
N SER A 5 27.21 -38.90 38.38
CA SER A 5 26.53 -38.57 37.11
C SER A 5 24.98 -38.56 37.15
N VAL A 6 24.33 -39.00 38.23
CA VAL A 6 22.85 -39.17 38.26
C VAL A 6 22.12 -37.91 38.74
N ILE A 7 22.77 -37.04 39.51
CA ILE A 7 22.11 -35.84 40.09
C ILE A 7 22.03 -34.68 39.07
N ASN A 8 22.93 -34.64 38.08
CA ASN A 8 23.05 -33.51 37.16
C ASN A 8 22.07 -33.56 35.98
N GLN A 9 21.55 -34.74 35.62
CA GLN A 9 20.57 -34.88 34.53
C GLN A 9 19.18 -34.36 34.91
N ASN A 10 18.73 -34.59 36.16
CA ASN A 10 17.41 -34.12 36.61
C ASN A 10 17.27 -32.59 36.63
N ARG A 11 18.34 -31.84 36.91
CA ARG A 11 18.30 -30.36 36.91
C ARG A 11 18.20 -29.77 35.51
N ALA A 12 18.86 -30.38 34.51
CA ALA A 12 18.80 -29.93 33.12
C ALA A 12 17.43 -30.20 32.47
N PHE A 13 16.78 -31.32 32.81
CA PHE A 13 15.42 -31.61 32.35
C PHE A 13 14.37 -30.71 33.01
N GLN A 14 14.52 -30.38 34.29
CA GLN A 14 13.63 -29.43 34.99
C GLN A 14 13.78 -27.99 34.50
N SER A 15 15.00 -27.54 34.15
CA SER A 15 15.20 -26.20 33.61
C SER A 15 14.63 -26.03 32.20
N GLN A 16 14.70 -27.07 31.35
CA GLN A 16 14.07 -27.07 30.02
C GLN A 16 12.54 -27.09 30.10
N HIS A 17 11.93 -27.90 30.98
CA HIS A 17 10.48 -27.88 31.19
C HIS A 17 9.98 -26.53 31.70
N ASN A 18 10.69 -25.91 32.64
CA ASN A 18 10.32 -24.59 33.15
C ASN A 18 10.50 -23.48 32.10
N ALA A 19 11.52 -23.55 31.25
CA ALA A 19 11.70 -22.58 30.16
C ALA A 19 10.60 -22.70 29.09
N MET A 20 10.21 -23.92 28.75
CA MET A 20 9.16 -24.21 27.77
C MET A 20 7.77 -23.86 28.30
N ASN A 21 7.50 -24.16 29.58
CA ASN A 21 6.25 -23.73 30.22
C ASN A 21 6.18 -22.21 30.33
N LYS A 22 7.29 -21.54 30.67
CA LYS A 22 7.35 -20.08 30.74
C LYS A 22 7.20 -19.39 29.39
N SER A 23 7.61 -20.02 28.27
CA SER A 23 7.34 -19.48 26.94
C SER A 23 5.87 -19.66 26.55
N ILE A 24 5.29 -20.85 26.79
CA ILE A 24 3.87 -21.13 26.53
C ILE A 24 2.97 -20.20 27.36
N GLU A 25 3.31 -19.99 28.63
CA GLU A 25 2.58 -19.12 29.55
C GLU A 25 2.64 -17.66 29.08
N LYS A 26 3.79 -17.18 28.60
CA LYS A 26 3.91 -15.86 27.95
C LYS A 26 3.10 -15.74 26.67
N HIS A 27 3.05 -16.79 25.84
CA HIS A 27 2.23 -16.79 24.62
C HIS A 27 0.74 -16.80 24.96
N ALA A 28 0.33 -17.55 25.99
CA ALA A 28 -1.04 -17.58 26.48
C ALA A 28 -1.46 -16.25 27.13
N GLU A 29 -0.57 -15.62 27.91
CA GLU A 29 -0.76 -14.29 28.46
C GLU A 29 -0.90 -13.24 27.36
N PHE A 30 -0.05 -13.30 26.32
CA PHE A 30 -0.14 -12.42 25.17
C PHE A 30 -1.44 -12.61 24.37
N ALA A 31 -1.84 -13.86 24.10
CA ALA A 31 -3.09 -14.17 23.40
C ALA A 31 -4.33 -13.78 24.22
N SER A 32 -4.27 -13.96 25.54
CA SER A 32 -5.30 -13.51 26.48
C SER A 32 -5.39 -11.98 26.51
N LEU A 33 -4.25 -11.29 26.52
CA LEU A 33 -4.20 -9.83 26.48
C LEU A 33 -4.77 -9.28 25.16
N LEU A 34 -4.41 -9.89 24.02
CA LEU A 34 -4.97 -9.54 22.72
C LEU A 34 -6.48 -9.78 22.64
N ASN A 35 -6.96 -10.93 23.10
CA ASN A 35 -8.40 -11.21 23.14
C ASN A 35 -9.14 -10.23 24.06
N LYS A 36 -8.50 -9.82 25.16
CA LYS A 36 -9.08 -8.86 26.09
C LYS A 36 -9.14 -7.46 25.49
N THR A 37 -8.10 -7.01 24.79
CA THR A 37 -8.08 -5.70 24.13
C THR A 37 -9.01 -5.61 22.92
N ILE A 38 -9.16 -6.69 22.15
CA ILE A 38 -10.08 -6.75 21.00
C ILE A 38 -11.55 -6.75 21.46
N ASN A 39 -11.86 -7.41 22.58
CA ASN A 39 -13.25 -7.57 23.05
C ASN A 39 -13.68 -6.56 24.12
N SER A 40 -12.77 -5.78 24.69
CA SER A 40 -13.13 -4.72 25.63
C SER A 40 -13.73 -3.52 24.91
N LYS A 41 -15.01 -3.24 25.18
CA LYS A 41 -15.65 -1.97 24.82
C LYS A 41 -14.80 -0.81 25.38
N PRO A 42 -14.52 0.25 24.61
CA PRO A 42 -13.63 1.31 25.06
C PRO A 42 -14.25 2.08 26.23
N GLU A 43 -13.84 1.76 27.45
CA GLU A 43 -14.03 2.61 28.62
C GLU A 43 -12.94 3.68 28.60
N VAL A 44 -13.33 4.89 28.21
CA VAL A 44 -12.64 6.17 28.45
C VAL A 44 -11.11 6.09 28.38
N THR A 45 -10.58 6.25 27.17
CA THR A 45 -9.15 6.40 26.91
C THR A 45 -8.63 7.66 27.57
N ASP A 46 -7.77 7.50 28.57
CA ASP A 46 -6.81 8.51 28.97
C ASP A 46 -6.07 8.99 27.70
N PRO A 47 -6.15 10.27 27.31
CA PRO A 47 -5.57 10.78 26.06
C PRO A 47 -4.08 10.49 25.93
N ASP A 48 -3.37 10.29 27.05
CA ASP A 48 -1.94 10.03 27.11
C ASP A 48 -1.58 8.53 26.94
N LEU A 49 -2.55 7.63 27.01
CA LEU A 49 -2.36 6.16 26.87
C LEU A 49 -2.94 5.60 25.58
N VAL A 50 -3.55 6.45 24.74
CA VAL A 50 -3.72 6.11 23.33
C VAL A 50 -2.32 6.10 22.76
N MET A 51 -1.70 4.93 22.64
CA MET A 51 -0.64 4.78 21.65
C MET A 51 -1.32 5.11 20.33
N PRO A 52 -1.03 6.26 19.68
CA PRO A 52 -1.37 6.34 18.28
C PRO A 52 -0.69 5.12 17.67
N VAL A 53 -1.44 4.33 16.89
CA VAL A 53 -0.80 3.57 15.83
C VAL A 53 -0.21 4.68 14.95
N SER A 54 1.00 5.10 15.30
CA SER A 54 1.77 6.05 14.54
C SER A 54 2.21 5.22 13.35
N LEU A 55 1.28 5.03 12.42
CA LEU A 55 1.57 4.67 11.05
C LEU A 55 2.58 5.73 10.67
N ASN A 56 3.86 5.35 10.62
CA ASN A 56 4.95 6.26 10.29
C ASN A 56 4.81 6.59 8.81
N ARG A 57 3.79 7.39 8.54
CA ARG A 57 3.35 7.86 7.26
C ARG A 57 4.27 9.02 6.94
N ASN A 58 5.50 8.70 6.58
CA ASN A 58 6.33 9.62 5.81
C ASN A 58 5.70 9.71 4.41
N TYR A 59 4.52 10.32 4.34
CA TYR A 59 3.79 10.59 3.09
C TYR A 59 4.44 11.68 2.26
N ASP A 60 5.38 12.42 2.85
CA ASP A 60 6.00 13.57 2.20
C ASP A 60 7.12 13.16 1.24
N GLU A 61 7.60 11.92 1.30
CA GLU A 61 8.66 11.42 0.43
C GLU A 61 8.16 10.27 -0.46
N ILE A 62 8.03 10.55 -1.75
CA ILE A 62 7.77 9.52 -2.76
C ILE A 62 8.90 8.50 -2.70
N SER A 63 8.54 7.23 -2.49
CA SER A 63 9.50 6.12 -2.40
C SER A 63 10.31 5.97 -3.69
N ASP A 64 11.58 5.57 -3.58
CA ASP A 64 12.42 5.26 -4.75
C ASP A 64 11.78 4.15 -5.60
N GLN A 65 11.15 3.18 -4.94
CA GLN A 65 10.38 2.12 -5.58
C GLN A 65 9.26 2.69 -6.48
N ALA A 66 8.47 3.65 -5.99
CA ALA A 66 7.43 4.29 -6.80
C ALA A 66 8.02 5.01 -8.02
N ARG A 67 9.21 5.61 -7.91
CA ARG A 67 9.89 6.24 -9.05
C ARG A 67 10.28 5.22 -10.12
N GLU A 68 10.82 4.07 -9.71
CA GLU A 68 11.22 2.99 -10.62
C GLU A 68 10.00 2.43 -11.37
N TYR A 69 8.93 2.09 -10.63
CA TYR A 69 7.70 1.60 -11.26
C TYR A 69 7.03 2.65 -12.14
N TYR A 70 7.06 3.92 -11.76
CA TYR A 70 6.55 5.01 -12.61
C TYR A 70 7.32 5.13 -13.92
N GLN A 71 8.66 5.02 -13.89
CA GLN A 71 9.47 5.00 -15.11
C GLN A 71 9.14 3.81 -16.00
N LEU A 72 8.99 2.62 -15.42
CA LEU A 72 8.58 1.43 -16.16
C LEU A 72 7.20 1.61 -16.80
N ALA A 73 6.24 2.17 -16.06
CA ALA A 73 4.91 2.48 -16.59
C ALA A 73 4.97 3.44 -17.78
N LEU A 74 5.82 4.48 -17.71
CA LEU A 74 6.04 5.40 -18.82
C LEU A 74 6.66 4.71 -20.04
N GLU A 75 7.61 3.81 -19.86
CA GLU A 75 8.23 3.06 -20.96
C GLU A 75 7.23 2.18 -21.68
N ILE A 76 6.44 1.40 -20.93
CA ILE A 76 5.40 0.54 -21.49
C ILE A 76 4.31 1.37 -22.18
N ALA A 77 3.91 2.50 -21.58
CA ALA A 77 2.90 3.37 -22.16
C ALA A 77 3.34 3.98 -23.49
N LYS A 78 4.63 4.36 -23.63
CA LYS A 78 5.18 4.91 -24.89
C LYS A 78 5.02 3.95 -26.06
N GLU A 79 5.11 2.64 -25.84
CA GLU A 79 4.91 1.63 -26.88
C GLU A 79 3.47 1.57 -27.41
N ARG A 80 2.50 2.09 -26.64
CA ARG A 80 1.07 2.10 -26.97
C ARG A 80 0.57 3.43 -27.51
N VAL A 81 1.41 4.46 -27.51
CA VAL A 81 1.10 5.77 -28.12
C VAL A 81 1.12 5.64 -29.63
N ASP A 82 0.14 6.26 -30.31
CA ASP A 82 0.06 6.22 -31.76
C ASP A 82 1.23 7.01 -32.38
N PRO A 83 2.14 6.36 -33.15
CA PRO A 83 3.27 7.04 -33.76
C PRO A 83 2.85 8.02 -34.86
N GLU A 84 1.69 7.81 -35.48
CA GLU A 84 1.15 8.61 -36.58
C GLU A 84 0.50 9.92 -36.10
N LEU A 85 0.41 10.13 -34.78
CA LEU A 85 -0.22 11.31 -34.20
C LEU A 85 0.68 12.55 -34.38
N GLU A 86 0.43 13.34 -35.42
CA GLU A 86 1.28 14.51 -35.74
C GLU A 86 1.27 15.62 -34.66
N ASP A 87 0.17 15.74 -33.93
CA ASP A 87 0.02 16.74 -32.86
C ASP A 87 0.72 16.26 -31.56
N GLU A 88 1.82 16.93 -31.20
CA GLU A 88 2.61 16.64 -30.01
C GLU A 88 1.81 16.75 -28.71
N ARG A 89 0.86 17.70 -28.62
CA ARG A 89 -0.01 17.88 -27.45
C ARG A 89 -0.95 16.69 -27.31
N LEU A 90 -1.57 16.25 -28.40
CA LEU A 90 -2.46 15.08 -28.35
C LEU A 90 -1.68 13.80 -28.07
N ARG A 91 -0.43 13.70 -28.56
CA ARG A 91 0.46 12.57 -28.29
C ARG A 91 0.83 12.49 -26.82
N GLU A 92 1.11 13.62 -26.19
CA GLU A 92 1.40 13.70 -24.76
C GLU A 92 0.17 13.40 -23.89
N ILE A 93 -1.02 13.88 -24.29
CA ILE A 93 -2.29 13.50 -23.64
C ILE A 93 -2.51 11.98 -23.72
N GLN A 94 -2.26 11.38 -24.89
CA GLN A 94 -2.36 9.93 -25.07
C GLN A 94 -1.33 9.19 -24.21
N LEU A 95 -0.09 9.68 -24.12
CA LEU A 95 0.92 9.11 -23.23
C LEU A 95 0.42 9.09 -21.79
N TYR A 96 -0.08 10.22 -21.27
CA TYR A 96 -0.59 10.27 -19.91
C TYR A 96 -1.83 9.39 -19.70
N LYS A 97 -2.67 9.20 -20.72
CA LYS A 97 -3.75 8.22 -20.66
C LYS A 97 -3.23 6.79 -20.49
N GLU A 98 -2.32 6.36 -21.37
CA GLU A 98 -1.80 4.99 -21.36
C GLU A 98 -0.96 4.72 -20.10
N THR A 99 -0.18 5.70 -19.62
CA THR A 99 0.55 5.59 -18.36
C THR A 99 -0.40 5.47 -17.18
N THR A 100 -1.54 6.18 -17.16
CA THR A 100 -2.53 6.04 -16.07
C THR A 100 -3.10 4.63 -16.04
N ILE A 101 -3.37 4.03 -17.21
CA ILE A 101 -3.82 2.63 -17.31
C ILE A 101 -2.75 1.69 -16.76
N GLU A 102 -1.50 1.87 -17.21
CA GLU A 102 -0.40 1.02 -16.81
C GLU A 102 -0.12 1.09 -15.30
N ILE A 103 -0.16 2.27 -14.68
CA ILE A 103 -0.01 2.43 -13.21
C ILE A 103 -1.04 1.58 -12.46
N MET A 104 -2.28 1.49 -12.96
CA MET A 104 -3.34 0.76 -12.28
C MET A 104 -3.20 -0.76 -12.47
N ASP A 105 -2.83 -1.20 -13.68
CA ASP A 105 -2.87 -2.61 -14.08
C ASP A 105 -1.55 -3.36 -13.87
N MET A 106 -0.40 -2.68 -13.87
CA MET A 106 0.90 -3.34 -13.80
C MET A 106 1.09 -4.06 -12.45
N PRO A 107 1.75 -5.23 -12.42
CA PRO A 107 2.08 -5.87 -11.16
C PRO A 107 3.15 -5.07 -10.43
N ILE A 108 2.94 -4.82 -9.13
CA ILE A 108 3.91 -4.16 -8.25
C ILE A 108 4.28 -5.13 -7.14
N GLU A 109 5.55 -5.52 -7.10
CA GLU A 109 6.12 -6.31 -6.02
C GLU A 109 6.47 -5.39 -4.86
N VAL A 110 5.86 -5.65 -3.70
CA VAL A 110 6.14 -4.93 -2.44
C VAL A 110 6.58 -5.92 -1.37
N GLU A 111 7.54 -5.52 -0.56
CA GLU A 111 8.07 -6.32 0.54
C GLU A 111 7.79 -5.65 1.89
N ILE A 112 7.72 -6.47 2.95
CA ILE A 112 7.65 -5.99 4.33
C ILE A 112 9.07 -5.76 4.82
N GLU A 113 9.40 -4.51 5.05
CA GLU A 113 10.69 -4.13 5.62
C GLU A 113 10.75 -4.46 7.11
N GLN A 114 11.96 -4.59 7.65
CA GLN A 114 12.16 -4.97 9.06
C GLN A 114 11.42 -4.04 10.03
N HIS A 115 11.31 -2.75 9.69
CA HIS A 115 10.63 -1.75 10.50
C HIS A 115 9.10 -1.81 10.38
N GLU A 116 8.57 -2.47 9.34
CA GLU A 116 7.14 -2.61 9.05
C GLU A 116 6.55 -3.92 9.62
N ILE A 117 7.39 -4.85 10.11
CA ILE A 117 6.96 -6.17 10.59
C ILE A 117 5.82 -6.06 11.62
N ASN A 118 5.92 -5.13 12.56
CA ASN A 118 4.89 -4.94 13.59
C ASN A 118 3.56 -4.46 12.99
N GLU A 119 3.62 -3.59 11.98
CA GLU A 119 2.43 -3.11 11.26
C GLU A 119 1.80 -4.24 10.46
N ALA A 120 2.61 -5.01 9.71
CA ALA A 120 2.15 -6.16 8.95
C ALA A 120 1.49 -7.22 9.85
N LEU A 121 2.05 -7.48 11.05
CA LEU A 121 1.45 -8.39 12.04
C LEU A 121 0.12 -7.85 12.58
N LEU A 122 0.04 -6.54 12.85
CA LEU A 122 -1.21 -5.90 13.28
C LEU A 122 -2.28 -6.01 12.19
N PHE A 123 -1.94 -5.69 10.94
CA PHE A 123 -2.84 -5.82 9.80
C PHE A 123 -3.31 -7.26 9.63
N GLY A 124 -2.39 -8.24 9.70
CA GLY A 124 -2.73 -9.66 9.66
C GLY A 124 -3.68 -10.09 10.78
N SER A 125 -3.51 -9.56 12.01
CA SER A 125 -4.43 -9.83 13.12
C SER A 125 -5.84 -9.27 12.89
N LEU A 126 -5.97 -8.23 12.07
CA LEU A 126 -7.23 -7.62 11.64
C LEU A 126 -7.81 -8.26 10.37
N GLY A 127 -7.13 -9.26 9.79
CA GLY A 127 -7.51 -9.89 8.52
C GLY A 127 -7.26 -9.00 7.29
N ILE A 128 -6.39 -7.99 7.42
CA ILE A 128 -6.06 -7.05 6.36
C ILE A 128 -4.78 -7.53 5.66
N ASP A 129 -4.79 -7.56 4.33
CA ASP A 129 -3.59 -7.81 3.53
C ASP A 129 -2.70 -6.56 3.49
N PHE A 130 -1.60 -6.60 4.25
CA PHE A 130 -0.66 -5.49 4.31
C PHE A 130 0.06 -5.23 2.99
N LEU A 131 0.38 -6.28 2.22
CA LEU A 131 1.06 -6.12 0.93
C LEU A 131 0.14 -5.40 -0.04
N LYS A 132 -1.14 -5.80 -0.11
CA LYS A 132 -2.12 -5.12 -0.95
C LYS A 132 -2.32 -3.66 -0.55
N TYR A 133 -2.34 -3.37 0.75
CA TYR A 133 -2.43 -2.00 1.25
C TYR A 133 -1.21 -1.15 0.88
N LYS A 134 0.01 -1.71 0.96
CA LYS A 134 1.26 -1.05 0.55
C LYS A 134 1.31 -0.84 -0.96
N GLU A 135 0.88 -1.83 -1.74
CA GLU A 135 0.76 -1.77 -3.19
C GLU A 135 -0.11 -0.59 -3.66
N MET A 136 -1.27 -0.36 -3.01
CA MET A 136 -2.12 0.80 -3.29
C MET A 136 -1.43 2.12 -2.98
N GLY A 137 -0.62 2.17 -1.91
CA GLY A 137 0.22 3.31 -1.57
C GLY A 137 1.22 3.65 -2.67
N VAL A 138 1.94 2.65 -3.18
CA VAL A 138 2.90 2.83 -4.29
C VAL A 138 2.21 3.41 -5.53
N ARG A 139 1.00 2.94 -5.86
CA ARG A 139 0.23 3.51 -7.00
C ARG A 139 -0.16 4.96 -6.77
N ILE A 140 -0.57 5.33 -5.57
CA ILE A 140 -0.87 6.73 -5.24
C ILE A 140 0.36 7.61 -5.44
N ASP A 141 1.54 7.14 -5.01
CA ASP A 141 2.81 7.84 -5.21
C ASP A 141 3.17 7.99 -6.69
N MET A 142 2.97 6.94 -7.50
CA MET A 142 3.16 7.00 -8.95
C MET A 142 2.22 8.02 -9.62
N LEU A 143 0.95 8.08 -9.19
CA LEU A 143 0.00 9.09 -9.67
C LEU A 143 0.41 10.51 -9.26
N ASN A 144 1.06 10.67 -8.09
CA ASN A 144 1.61 11.96 -7.65
C ASN A 144 2.81 12.39 -8.52
N LEU A 145 3.71 11.47 -8.88
CA LEU A 145 4.81 11.74 -9.83
C LEU A 145 4.26 12.18 -11.19
N MET A 146 3.24 11.49 -11.68
CA MET A 146 2.59 11.82 -12.93
C MET A 146 1.96 13.21 -12.93
N GLU A 147 1.33 13.60 -11.83
CA GLU A 147 0.80 14.96 -11.68
C GLU A 147 1.92 16.01 -11.72
N GLN A 148 3.08 15.72 -11.11
CA GLN A 148 4.25 16.61 -11.20
C GLN A 148 4.73 16.77 -12.65
N ASP A 149 4.80 15.66 -13.41
CA ASP A 149 5.17 15.68 -14.82
C ASP A 149 4.18 16.50 -15.66
N ILE A 150 2.87 16.29 -15.48
CA ILE A 150 1.81 17.06 -16.16
C ILE A 150 1.95 18.56 -15.85
N ASN A 151 2.22 18.91 -14.59
CA ASN A 151 2.43 20.30 -14.19
C ASN A 151 3.65 20.91 -14.90
N SER A 152 4.74 20.15 -15.02
CA SER A 152 6.00 20.58 -15.62
C SER A 152 5.96 20.67 -17.16
N SER A 153 5.04 19.95 -17.82
CA SER A 153 4.91 19.90 -19.27
C SER A 153 4.77 21.30 -19.88
N GLN A 154 5.52 21.57 -20.95
CA GLN A 154 5.44 22.82 -21.72
C GLN A 154 4.52 22.70 -22.94
N THR A 155 4.15 21.48 -23.31
CA THR A 155 3.39 21.18 -24.52
C THR A 155 1.87 21.16 -24.23
N LEU A 156 1.46 20.76 -23.02
CA LEU A 156 0.07 20.80 -22.59
C LEU A 156 -0.47 22.22 -22.34
N LEU A 157 -1.71 22.46 -22.75
CA LEU A 157 -2.45 23.66 -22.34
C LEU A 157 -2.86 23.57 -20.87
N SER A 158 -3.09 24.71 -20.23
CA SER A 158 -3.62 24.74 -18.86
C SER A 158 -4.92 23.97 -18.71
N SER A 159 -5.81 24.02 -19.72
CA SER A 159 -7.06 23.27 -19.73
C SER A 159 -6.82 21.75 -19.78
N ASP A 160 -5.81 21.29 -20.51
CA ASP A 160 -5.45 19.87 -20.60
C ASP A 160 -4.89 19.37 -19.27
N LYS A 161 -4.01 20.16 -18.64
CA LYS A 161 -3.43 19.85 -17.33
C LYS A 161 -4.53 19.66 -16.28
N GLU A 162 -5.50 20.57 -16.21
CA GLU A 162 -6.60 20.46 -15.24
C GLU A 162 -7.50 19.25 -15.50
N LYS A 163 -7.77 18.92 -16.77
CA LYS A 163 -8.52 17.72 -17.14
C LYS A 163 -7.78 16.44 -16.74
N LEU A 164 -6.48 16.35 -17.04
CA LEU A 164 -5.65 15.20 -16.68
C LEU A 164 -5.56 15.03 -15.16
N LYS A 165 -5.31 16.12 -14.42
CA LYS A 165 -5.33 16.11 -12.94
C LYS A 165 -6.65 15.63 -12.38
N SER A 166 -7.78 16.02 -12.98
CA SER A 166 -9.08 15.51 -12.54
C SER A 166 -9.15 13.99 -12.67
N VAL A 167 -8.62 13.41 -13.75
CA VAL A 167 -8.58 11.94 -13.90
C VAL A 167 -7.68 11.30 -12.85
N LEU A 168 -6.48 11.85 -12.62
CA LEU A 168 -5.56 11.34 -11.60
C LEU A 168 -6.17 11.41 -10.19
N ASN A 169 -6.83 12.52 -9.88
CA ASN A 169 -7.51 12.69 -8.60
C ASN A 169 -8.65 11.68 -8.42
N ASP A 170 -9.46 11.43 -9.45
CA ASP A 170 -10.49 10.39 -9.42
C ASP A 170 -9.89 9.01 -9.12
N ARG A 171 -8.73 8.68 -9.70
CA ARG A 171 -8.04 7.41 -9.45
C ARG A 171 -7.46 7.33 -8.03
N ARG A 172 -6.80 8.39 -7.56
CA ARG A 172 -6.29 8.45 -6.17
C ARG A 172 -7.40 8.29 -5.15
N GLN A 173 -8.54 8.95 -5.34
CA GLN A 173 -9.68 8.82 -4.44
C GLN A 173 -10.23 7.39 -4.38
N VAL A 174 -10.19 6.65 -5.50
CA VAL A 174 -10.54 5.22 -5.49
C VAL A 174 -9.56 4.41 -4.65
N LEU A 175 -8.25 4.60 -4.86
CA LEU A 175 -7.21 3.88 -4.10
C LEU A 175 -7.26 4.22 -2.60
N GLU A 176 -7.41 5.49 -2.24
CA GLU A 176 -7.50 5.89 -0.83
C GLU A 176 -8.78 5.34 -0.17
N ARG A 177 -9.91 5.36 -0.87
CA ARG A 177 -11.14 4.73 -0.37
C ARG A 177 -10.93 3.23 -0.15
N GLN A 178 -10.28 2.53 -1.08
CA GLN A 178 -9.98 1.11 -0.92
C GLN A 178 -9.09 0.86 0.30
N ARG A 179 -8.07 1.70 0.53
CA ARG A 179 -7.22 1.64 1.73
C ARG A 179 -8.04 1.89 3.01
N GLU A 180 -8.95 2.85 3.01
CA GLU A 180 -9.85 3.11 4.14
C GLU A 180 -10.81 1.93 4.40
N GLU A 181 -11.39 1.35 3.35
CA GLU A 181 -12.25 0.17 3.43
C GLU A 181 -11.50 -1.04 3.99
N MET A 182 -10.21 -1.20 3.65
CA MET A 182 -9.32 -2.23 4.19
C MET A 182 -9.13 -2.04 5.69
N LEU A 183 -8.79 -0.82 6.12
CA LEU A 183 -8.64 -0.49 7.54
C LEU A 183 -9.94 -0.65 8.32
N ALA A 184 -11.09 -0.43 7.70
CA ALA A 184 -12.41 -0.63 8.29
C ALA A 184 -12.88 -2.09 8.27
N GLY A 185 -12.16 -3.02 7.62
CA GLY A 185 -12.55 -4.42 7.46
C GLY A 185 -13.78 -4.63 6.55
N THR A 186 -14.06 -3.66 5.67
CA THR A 186 -15.20 -3.69 4.72
C THR A 186 -14.78 -3.85 3.27
N TYR A 187 -13.46 -3.94 3.03
CA TYR A 187 -12.89 -4.08 1.70
C TYR A 187 -13.36 -5.38 1.02
N LEU A 188 -13.86 -5.22 -0.19
CA LEU A 188 -14.15 -6.32 -1.10
C LEU A 188 -13.30 -6.09 -2.34
N GLU A 189 -12.47 -7.07 -2.69
CA GLU A 189 -11.65 -6.99 -3.89
C GLU A 189 -12.57 -6.91 -5.12
N GLN A 190 -12.55 -5.75 -5.78
CA GLN A 190 -13.31 -5.51 -6.98
C GLN A 190 -12.43 -5.84 -8.18
N ASN A 191 -12.82 -6.86 -8.95
CA ASN A 191 -12.22 -7.08 -10.26
C ASN A 191 -12.70 -5.96 -11.19
N THR A 192 -11.90 -4.91 -11.27
CA THR A 192 -12.22 -3.69 -12.01
C THR A 192 -11.39 -3.71 -13.29
N ASP A 193 -12.06 -3.61 -14.43
CA ASP A 193 -11.39 -3.33 -15.70
C ASP A 193 -10.94 -1.86 -15.68
N HIS A 194 -9.73 -1.61 -15.17
CA HIS A 194 -9.21 -0.25 -15.03
C HIS A 194 -9.02 0.40 -16.40
N LYS A 195 -8.58 -0.36 -17.40
CA LYS A 195 -8.46 0.09 -18.78
C LYS A 195 -9.78 0.64 -19.32
N ASP A 196 -10.87 -0.13 -19.25
CA ASP A 196 -12.19 0.31 -19.73
C ASP A 196 -12.71 1.53 -18.95
N ALA A 197 -12.53 1.54 -17.62
CA ALA A 197 -12.96 2.65 -16.78
C ALA A 197 -12.20 3.96 -17.10
N ILE A 198 -10.89 3.87 -17.31
CA ILE A 198 -10.04 5.02 -17.66
C ILE A 198 -10.34 5.47 -19.08
N GLN A 199 -10.45 4.54 -20.04
CA GLN A 199 -10.82 4.84 -21.42
C GLN A 199 -12.13 5.63 -21.50
N LYS A 200 -13.19 5.13 -20.85
CA LYS A 200 -14.49 5.83 -20.77
C LYS A 200 -14.38 7.23 -20.17
N ARG A 201 -13.52 7.40 -19.15
CA ARG A 201 -13.32 8.71 -18.52
C ARG A 201 -12.63 9.67 -19.48
N PHE A 202 -11.61 9.23 -20.21
CA PHE A 202 -10.92 10.04 -21.21
C PHE A 202 -11.82 10.37 -22.41
N ASP A 203 -12.62 9.41 -22.89
CA ASP A 203 -13.56 9.63 -24.00
C ASP A 203 -14.66 10.64 -23.65
N ALA A 204 -15.00 10.77 -22.37
CA ALA A 204 -15.96 11.76 -21.88
C ALA A 204 -15.37 13.17 -21.75
N ILE A 205 -14.05 13.33 -21.85
CA ILE A 205 -13.36 14.61 -21.74
C ILE A 205 -13.10 15.16 -23.14
N ASP A 206 -13.59 16.38 -23.42
CA ASP A 206 -13.27 17.06 -24.67
C ASP A 206 -11.92 17.76 -24.54
N PHE A 207 -10.89 17.24 -25.20
CA PHE A 207 -9.54 17.85 -25.30
C PHE A 207 -9.39 18.83 -26.46
N LYS A 208 -10.49 19.23 -27.11
CA LYS A 208 -10.45 20.31 -28.10
C LYS A 208 -9.89 21.60 -27.48
N PRO A 209 -9.10 22.34 -28.28
CA PRO A 209 -8.48 23.60 -27.86
C PRO A 209 -9.53 24.67 -27.52
#